data_AF-A0A1F8PU38-F1
#
_entry.id   AF-A0A1F8PU38-F1
#
_cell.length_a   1.000
_cell.length_b   1.000
_cell.length_c   1.000
_cell.angle_alpha   90.00
_cell.angle_beta   90.00
_cell.angle_gamma   90.00
#
_symmetry.space_group_name_H-M   'P 1'
#
loop_
_entity.id
_entity.type
_entity.pdbx_description
1 polymer ?
#
loop_
_entity_poly.entity_id
_entity_poly.type
_entity_poly.pdbx_seq_one_letter_code
_entity_poly.pdbx_strand_id
1 'polypeptide(L)'
;MGNEIYKENYINVMTTNEKLRWASIVVAIIGIIDATYLSYVKIAHQEVYCGGSGACDTVNNSPYAEISGIPIAYMGLGAYIIILALLLLESRAEFWTNYSPMIVFGMTLAGTLYSIYLTYVELAVLHAVCPYCVLSAIAISVLFILSLMRLFTSQ
;
A
#
# COMPACT_ATOMS: atom_id res chain seq x y z
N MET A 1 -18.57 -20.67 32.42
CA MET A 1 -17.20 -20.80 31.88
C MET A 1 -17.07 -20.42 30.39
N GLY A 2 -18.03 -20.74 29.50
CA GLY A 2 -17.94 -20.29 28.08
C GLY A 2 -18.13 -18.78 27.84
N ASN A 3 -18.98 -18.11 28.62
CA ASN A 3 -19.36 -16.71 28.37
C ASN A 3 -18.23 -15.68 28.67
N GLU A 4 -17.30 -16.00 29.57
CA GLU A 4 -16.13 -15.15 29.86
C GLU A 4 -15.02 -15.31 28.81
N ILE A 5 -14.76 -16.53 28.32
CA ILE A 5 -13.79 -16.77 27.23
C ILE A 5 -14.27 -16.12 25.93
N TYR A 6 -15.58 -16.14 25.65
CA TYR A 6 -16.13 -15.42 24.51
C TYR A 6 -16.01 -13.89 24.65
N LYS A 7 -16.17 -13.33 25.86
CA LYS A 7 -16.01 -11.89 26.13
C LYS A 7 -14.55 -11.43 26.00
N GLU A 8 -13.60 -12.22 26.48
CA GLU A 8 -12.18 -11.91 26.38
C GLU A 8 -11.68 -12.01 24.93
N ASN A 9 -12.12 -13.03 24.18
CA ASN A 9 -11.89 -13.08 22.74
C ASN A 9 -12.60 -11.95 21.99
N TYR A 10 -13.84 -11.57 22.34
CA TYR A 10 -14.52 -10.43 21.71
C TYR A 10 -13.80 -9.10 21.94
N ILE A 11 -13.35 -8.83 23.18
CA ILE A 11 -12.64 -7.59 23.53
C ILE A 11 -11.26 -7.55 22.87
N ASN A 12 -10.53 -8.67 22.85
CA ASN A 12 -9.24 -8.77 22.16
C ASN A 12 -9.41 -8.63 20.65
N VAL A 13 -10.45 -9.22 20.06
CA VAL A 13 -10.76 -9.09 18.62
C VAL A 13 -11.18 -7.66 18.27
N MET A 14 -12.00 -7.00 19.10
CA MET A 14 -12.44 -5.62 18.84
C MET A 14 -11.29 -4.61 18.94
N THR A 15 -10.49 -4.71 20.01
CA THR A 15 -9.30 -3.86 20.18
C THR A 15 -8.24 -4.14 19.12
N THR A 16 -8.09 -5.40 18.67
CA THR A 16 -7.18 -5.74 17.57
C THR A 16 -7.67 -5.20 16.24
N ASN A 17 -8.97 -5.27 15.94
CA ASN A 17 -9.53 -4.67 14.73
C ASN A 17 -9.40 -3.15 14.68
N GLU A 18 -9.62 -2.47 15.81
CA GLU A 18 -9.42 -1.02 15.92
C GLU A 18 -7.94 -0.65 15.73
N LYS A 19 -7.02 -1.38 16.35
CA LYS A 19 -5.58 -1.18 16.19
C LYS A 19 -5.10 -1.47 14.77
N LEU A 20 -5.55 -2.57 14.15
CA LEU A 20 -5.25 -2.93 12.76
C LEU A 20 -5.76 -1.86 11.79
N ARG A 21 -6.98 -1.36 12.02
CA ARG A 21 -7.57 -0.29 11.21
C ARG A 21 -6.77 1.00 11.32
N TRP A 22 -6.42 1.42 12.54
CA TRP A 22 -5.56 2.59 12.76
C TRP A 22 -4.17 2.41 12.13
N ALA A 23 -3.57 1.22 12.24
CA ALA A 23 -2.30 0.90 11.61
C ALA A 23 -2.39 1.02 10.08
N SER A 24 -3.44 0.47 9.46
CA SER A 24 -3.67 0.59 8.01
C SER A 24 -3.86 2.04 7.56
N ILE A 25 -4.56 2.87 8.34
CA ILE A 25 -4.71 4.29 8.03
C ILE A 25 -3.35 5.00 8.06
N VAL A 26 -2.54 4.75 9.09
CA VAL A 26 -1.20 5.35 9.20
C VAL A 26 -0.31 4.93 8.04
N VAL A 27 -0.28 3.65 7.69
CA VAL A 27 0.51 3.14 6.55
C VAL A 27 0.01 3.70 5.22
N ALA A 28 -1.31 3.80 5.02
CA ALA A 28 -1.88 4.41 3.82
C ALA A 28 -1.52 5.89 3.70
N ILE A 29 -1.52 6.64 4.80
CA ILE A 29 -1.10 8.05 4.81
C ILE A 29 0.39 8.17 4.43
N ILE A 30 1.25 7.31 4.99
CA ILE A 30 2.67 7.28 4.64
C ILE A 30 2.84 6.99 3.15
N GLY A 31 2.13 5.99 2.61
CA GLY A 31 2.15 5.66 1.18
C GLY A 31 1.66 6.80 0.29
N ILE A 32 0.63 7.56 0.72
CA ILE A 32 0.16 8.76 0.01
C ILE A 32 1.25 9.84 0.01
N ILE A 33 1.91 10.07 1.14
CA ILE A 33 2.99 11.07 1.24
C ILE A 33 4.13 10.70 0.30
N ASP A 34 4.58 9.44 0.32
CA ASP A 34 5.64 8.94 -0.56
C ASP A 34 5.25 9.07 -2.04
N ALA A 35 4.04 8.64 -2.41
CA ALA A 35 3.56 8.71 -3.79
C ALA A 35 3.35 10.16 -4.26
N THR A 36 2.91 11.05 -3.37
CA THR A 36 2.79 12.48 -3.65
C THR A 36 4.16 13.11 -3.85
N TYR A 37 5.13 12.76 -3.01
CA TYR A 37 6.50 13.24 -3.14
C TYR A 37 7.13 12.82 -4.47
N LEU A 38 7.04 11.54 -4.85
CA LEU A 38 7.55 11.08 -6.14
C LEU A 38 6.83 11.75 -7.32
N SER A 39 5.50 11.90 -7.24
CA SER A 39 4.72 12.59 -8.27
C SER A 39 5.15 14.05 -8.42
N TYR A 40 5.37 14.75 -7.30
CA TYR A 40 5.82 16.14 -7.29
C TYR A 40 7.21 16.28 -7.88
N VAL A 41 8.17 15.45 -7.46
CA VAL A 41 9.56 15.47 -7.94
C VAL A 41 9.63 15.15 -9.43
N LYS A 42 8.80 14.21 -9.91
CA LYS A 42 8.67 13.89 -11.34
C LYS A 42 8.17 15.08 -12.16
N ILE A 43 7.14 15.80 -11.68
CA ILE A 43 6.64 16.99 -12.37
C ILE A 43 7.67 18.14 -12.32
N ALA A 44 8.32 18.32 -11.17
CA ALA A 44 9.33 19.35 -10.97
C ALA A 44 10.65 19.08 -11.72
N HIS A 45 10.81 17.91 -12.36
CA HIS A 45 12.05 17.46 -13.03
C HIS A 45 13.27 17.60 -12.12
N GLN A 46 13.08 17.36 -10.83
CA GLN A 46 14.09 17.54 -9.81
C GLN A 46 14.68 16.18 -9.44
N GLU A 47 15.95 16.14 -9.06
CA GLU A 47 16.60 14.89 -8.71
C GLU A 47 15.96 14.25 -7.47
N VAL A 48 15.59 12.98 -7.57
CA VAL A 48 15.09 12.22 -6.42
C VAL A 48 16.22 11.99 -5.42
N TYR A 49 16.07 12.53 -4.21
CA TYR A 49 17.07 12.42 -3.15
C TYR A 49 17.22 11.00 -2.61
N CYS A 50 18.18 10.24 -3.15
CA CYS A 50 18.39 8.83 -2.79
C CYS A 50 19.83 8.50 -2.41
N GLY A 51 20.36 9.21 -1.41
CA GLY A 51 21.69 8.96 -0.89
C GLY A 51 22.83 9.40 -1.83
N GLY A 52 22.55 10.26 -2.82
CA GLY A 52 23.56 10.89 -3.68
C GLY A 52 24.04 10.05 -4.87
N SER A 53 23.43 8.89 -5.13
CA SER A 53 23.82 8.00 -6.25
C SER A 53 23.07 8.26 -7.57
N GLY A 54 22.03 9.11 -7.56
CA GLY A 54 21.15 9.32 -8.72
C GLY A 54 20.30 8.10 -9.11
N ALA A 55 20.43 6.98 -8.39
CA ALA A 55 19.77 5.71 -8.68
C ALA A 55 18.24 5.84 -8.79
N CYS A 56 17.62 6.58 -7.86
CA CYS A 56 16.17 6.80 -7.90
C CYS A 56 15.73 7.69 -9.04
N ASP A 57 16.56 8.63 -9.46
CA ASP A 57 16.24 9.49 -10.58
C ASP A 57 16.25 8.69 -11.88
N THR A 58 17.26 7.84 -12.07
CA THR A 58 17.32 6.86 -13.16
C THR A 58 16.12 5.91 -13.15
N VAL A 59 15.71 5.41 -11.97
CA VAL A 59 14.52 4.56 -11.83
C VAL A 59 13.25 5.33 -12.20
N ASN A 60 13.05 6.52 -11.63
CA ASN A 60 11.85 7.32 -11.80
C ASN A 60 11.70 7.92 -13.20
N ASN A 61 12.81 8.20 -13.91
CA ASN A 61 12.82 8.68 -15.29
C ASN A 61 12.89 7.54 -16.33
N SER A 62 12.97 6.29 -15.89
CA SER A 62 12.97 5.16 -16.81
C SER A 62 11.60 4.96 -17.50
N PRO A 63 11.57 4.36 -18.70
CA PRO A 63 10.30 4.00 -19.35
C PRO A 63 9.51 2.95 -18.55
N TYR A 64 10.15 2.23 -17.62
CA TYR A 64 9.46 1.33 -16.70
C TYR A 64 8.68 2.09 -15.64
N ALA A 65 9.06 3.35 -15.36
CA ALA A 65 8.38 4.19 -14.39
C ALA A 65 7.04 4.76 -14.87
N GLU A 66 6.70 4.50 -16.13
CA GLU A 66 5.49 4.98 -16.79
C GLU A 66 4.79 3.84 -17.51
N ILE A 67 3.52 3.63 -17.22
CA ILE A 67 2.69 2.70 -17.98
C ILE A 67 1.81 3.55 -18.89
N SER A 68 2.06 3.50 -20.20
CA SER A 68 1.35 4.31 -21.21
C SER A 68 1.38 5.82 -20.92
N GLY A 69 2.50 6.33 -20.42
CA GLY A 69 2.66 7.76 -20.06
C GLY A 69 2.07 8.15 -18.69
N ILE A 70 1.51 7.20 -17.94
CA ILE A 70 1.04 7.43 -16.56
C ILE A 70 2.13 6.98 -15.59
N PRO A 71 2.70 7.89 -14.77
CA PRO A 71 3.68 7.52 -13.78
C PRO A 71 3.07 6.55 -12.76
N ILE A 72 3.81 5.51 -12.42
CA ILE A 72 3.38 4.51 -11.42
C ILE A 72 3.03 5.17 -10.09
N ALA A 73 3.71 6.27 -9.75
CA ALA A 73 3.43 7.05 -8.55
C ALA A 73 1.94 7.44 -8.45
N TYR A 74 1.29 7.76 -9.57
CA TYR A 74 -0.15 8.03 -9.60
C TYR A 74 -1.00 6.79 -9.39
N MET A 75 -0.60 5.63 -9.94
CA MET A 75 -1.32 4.38 -9.69
C MET A 75 -1.22 3.97 -8.22
N GLY A 76 -0.03 4.10 -7.62
CA GLY A 76 0.18 3.89 -6.19
C GLY A 76 -0.65 4.84 -5.34
N LEU A 77 -0.63 6.14 -5.65
CA LEU A 77 -1.46 7.14 -4.99
C LEU A 77 -2.96 6.77 -5.06
N GLY A 78 -3.44 6.40 -6.24
CA GLY A 78 -4.81 5.95 -6.44
C GLY A 78 -5.16 4.73 -5.59
N ALA A 79 -4.27 3.73 -5.54
CA ALA A 79 -4.46 2.56 -4.70
C ALA A 79 -4.54 2.93 -3.21
N TYR A 80 -3.63 3.76 -2.69
CA TYR A 80 -3.67 4.18 -1.28
C TYR A 80 -4.92 5.00 -0.95
N ILE A 81 -5.35 5.90 -1.85
CA ILE A 81 -6.58 6.69 -1.68
C ILE A 81 -7.80 5.77 -1.63
N ILE A 82 -7.87 4.77 -2.53
CA ILE A 82 -8.98 3.83 -2.54
C ILE A 82 -8.98 3.00 -1.25
N ILE A 83 -7.84 2.48 -0.81
CA ILE A 83 -7.71 1.74 0.46
C ILE A 83 -8.18 2.61 1.62
N LEU A 84 -7.74 3.86 1.70
CA LEU A 84 -8.13 4.81 2.74
C LEU A 84 -9.63 5.14 2.69
N ALA A 85 -10.20 5.30 1.49
CA ALA A 85 -11.64 5.48 1.30
C ALA A 85 -12.43 4.27 1.78
N LEU A 86 -12.00 3.04 1.45
CA LEU A 86 -12.64 1.80 1.92
C LEU A 86 -12.60 1.73 3.47
N LEU A 87 -11.46 2.03 4.09
CA LEU A 87 -11.29 2.07 5.56
C LEU A 87 -12.21 3.09 6.26
N LEU A 88 -12.50 4.21 5.60
CA LEU A 88 -13.42 5.24 6.10
C LEU A 88 -14.89 4.86 5.87
N LEU A 89 -15.21 4.29 4.71
CA LEU A 89 -16.57 3.89 4.34
C LEU A 89 -17.07 2.69 5.16
N GLU A 90 -16.17 1.76 5.52
CA GLU A 90 -16.47 0.63 6.42
C GLU A 90 -17.04 1.10 7.76
N SER A 91 -16.62 2.28 8.25
CA SER A 91 -17.14 2.89 9.48
C SER A 91 -18.58 3.37 9.37
N ARG A 92 -19.11 3.53 8.15
CA ARG A 92 -20.37 4.22 7.88
C ARG A 92 -21.45 3.32 7.29
N ALA A 93 -21.09 2.19 6.69
CA ALA A 93 -22.06 1.29 6.07
C ALA A 93 -21.60 -0.18 6.06
N GLU A 94 -22.31 -1.04 6.80
CA GLU A 94 -22.16 -2.51 6.77
C GLU A 94 -22.31 -3.10 5.34
N PHE A 95 -22.99 -2.40 4.43
CA PHE A 95 -23.22 -2.85 3.06
C PHE A 95 -21.93 -3.00 2.23
N TRP A 96 -20.89 -2.22 2.54
CA TRP A 96 -19.58 -2.30 1.86
C TRP A 96 -18.69 -3.42 2.39
N THR A 97 -19.04 -4.03 3.53
CA THR A 97 -18.25 -5.12 4.14
C THR A 97 -18.16 -6.36 3.24
N ASN A 98 -19.15 -6.58 2.36
CA ASN A 98 -19.19 -7.74 1.46
C ASN A 98 -18.35 -7.54 0.18
N TYR A 99 -18.20 -6.30 -0.31
CA TYR A 99 -17.44 -6.00 -1.54
C TYR A 99 -15.99 -5.59 -1.28
N SER A 100 -15.70 -5.03 -0.09
CA SER A 100 -14.36 -4.68 0.38
C SER A 100 -13.32 -5.81 0.21
N PRO A 101 -13.57 -7.07 0.63
CA PRO A 101 -12.57 -8.13 0.54
C PRO A 101 -12.17 -8.47 -0.90
N MET A 102 -13.10 -8.39 -1.86
CA MET A 102 -12.82 -8.75 -3.25
C MET A 102 -12.00 -7.67 -3.98
N ILE A 103 -12.27 -6.40 -3.67
CA ILE A 103 -11.50 -5.27 -4.19
C ILE A 103 -10.09 -5.27 -3.60
N VAL A 104 -9.96 -5.50 -2.29
CA VAL A 104 -8.67 -5.58 -1.61
C VAL A 104 -7.84 -6.77 -2.09
N PHE A 105 -8.49 -7.91 -2.38
CA PHE A 105 -7.84 -9.07 -2.97
C PHE A 105 -7.27 -8.74 -4.37
N GLY A 106 -8.08 -8.09 -5.22
CA GLY A 106 -7.63 -7.64 -6.54
C GLY A 106 -6.49 -6.62 -6.50
N MET A 107 -6.59 -5.63 -5.61
CA MET A 107 -5.55 -4.62 -5.42
C MET A 107 -4.26 -5.21 -4.89
N THR A 108 -4.35 -6.19 -4.00
CA THR A 108 -3.15 -6.85 -3.52
C THR A 108 -2.54 -7.71 -4.61
N LEU A 109 -3.33 -8.54 -5.30
CA LEU A 109 -2.79 -9.37 -6.37
C LEU A 109 -2.01 -8.51 -7.37
N ALA A 110 -2.60 -7.37 -7.75
CA ALA A 110 -1.93 -6.36 -8.55
C ALA A 110 -0.66 -5.82 -7.87
N GLY A 111 -0.74 -5.40 -6.60
CA GLY A 111 0.40 -4.89 -5.83
C GLY A 111 1.56 -5.88 -5.67
N THR A 112 1.28 -7.16 -5.46
CA THR A 112 2.28 -8.24 -5.34
C THR A 112 2.93 -8.52 -6.68
N LEU A 113 2.15 -8.65 -7.76
CA LEU A 113 2.67 -8.79 -9.12
C LEU A 113 3.54 -7.59 -9.49
N TYR A 114 3.09 -6.39 -9.10
CA TYR A 114 3.79 -5.15 -9.33
C TYR A 114 5.10 -5.06 -8.56
N SER A 115 5.11 -5.50 -7.29
CA SER A 115 6.31 -5.58 -6.46
C SER A 115 7.35 -6.55 -7.04
N ILE A 116 6.91 -7.71 -7.54
CA ILE A 116 7.78 -8.68 -8.21
C ILE A 116 8.36 -8.06 -9.50
N TYR A 117 7.51 -7.41 -10.29
CA TYR A 117 7.93 -6.73 -11.51
C TYR A 117 8.98 -5.64 -11.25
N LEU A 118 8.74 -4.78 -10.26
CA LEU A 118 9.71 -3.74 -9.89
C LEU A 118 11.02 -4.34 -9.40
N THR A 119 10.97 -5.35 -8.54
CA THR A 119 12.18 -6.03 -8.04
C THR A 119 13.01 -6.59 -9.20
N TYR A 120 12.34 -7.17 -10.20
CA TYR A 120 12.99 -7.69 -11.40
C TYR A 120 13.62 -6.57 -12.24
N VAL A 121 12.91 -5.45 -12.45
CA VAL A 121 13.41 -4.30 -13.23
C VAL A 121 14.60 -3.62 -12.54
N GLU A 122 14.55 -3.43 -11.22
CA GLU A 122 15.64 -2.84 -10.43
C GLU A 122 16.93 -3.66 -10.52
N LEU A 123 16.82 -4.99 -10.41
CA LEU A 123 17.97 -5.90 -10.41
C LEU A 123 18.50 -6.25 -11.80
N ALA A 124 17.60 -6.48 -12.77
CA ALA A 124 17.99 -7.00 -14.08
C ALA A 124 18.23 -5.92 -15.14
N VAL A 125 17.59 -4.74 -15.00
CA VAL A 125 17.64 -3.71 -16.04
C VAL A 125 18.44 -2.49 -15.58
N LEU A 126 18.10 -1.93 -14.43
CA LEU A 126 18.73 -0.68 -13.97
C LEU A 126 19.98 -0.89 -13.11
N HIS A 127 20.14 -2.06 -12.48
CA HIS A 127 21.16 -2.32 -11.46
C HIS A 127 21.21 -1.21 -10.38
N ALA A 128 20.05 -0.64 -10.06
CA ALA A 128 19.89 0.51 -9.19
C ALA A 128 18.68 0.29 -8.28
N VAL A 129 18.87 0.45 -6.97
CA VAL A 129 17.83 0.22 -5.97
C VAL A 129 17.27 1.56 -5.51
N CYS A 130 15.97 1.77 -5.69
CA CYS A 130 15.29 2.97 -5.23
C CYS A 130 14.69 2.73 -3.83
N PRO A 131 15.25 3.33 -2.75
CA PRO A 131 14.69 3.17 -1.40
C PRO A 131 13.21 3.56 -1.30
N TYR A 132 12.75 4.57 -2.05
CA TYR A 132 11.32 4.94 -2.06
C TYR A 132 10.44 3.89 -2.70
N CYS A 133 10.88 3.25 -3.80
CA CYS A 133 10.15 2.16 -4.43
C CYS A 133 10.06 0.95 -3.48
N VAL A 134 11.16 0.63 -2.79
CA VAL A 134 11.20 -0.42 -1.76
C VAL A 134 10.29 -0.07 -0.58
N LEU A 135 10.29 1.17 -0.11
CA LEU A 135 9.40 1.66 0.96
C LEU A 135 7.93 1.48 0.57
N SER A 136 7.55 1.86 -0.66
CA SER A 136 6.19 1.69 -1.15
C SER A 136 5.82 0.20 -1.31
N ALA A 137 6.74 -0.65 -1.76
CA ALA A 137 6.54 -2.09 -1.84
C ALA A 137 6.33 -2.72 -0.44
N ILE A 138 7.08 -2.26 0.56
CA ILE A 138 6.87 -2.66 1.96
C ILE A 138 5.52 -2.16 2.46
N ALA A 139 5.17 -0.90 2.21
CA ALA A 139 3.90 -0.32 2.65
C ALA A 139 2.69 -1.09 2.08
N ILE A 140 2.70 -1.43 0.78
CA ILE A 140 1.61 -2.18 0.17
C ILE A 140 1.55 -3.63 0.68
N SER A 141 2.71 -4.26 0.91
CA SER A 141 2.80 -5.59 1.49
C SER A 141 2.27 -5.62 2.93
N VAL A 142 2.59 -4.60 3.73
CA VAL A 142 2.06 -4.44 5.09
C VAL A 142 0.55 -4.22 5.05
N LEU A 143 0.05 -3.33 4.18
CA LEU A 143 -1.40 -3.12 4.01
C LEU A 143 -2.14 -4.39 3.61
N PHE A 144 -1.52 -5.23 2.78
CA PHE A 144 -2.08 -6.52 2.43
C PHE A 144 -2.19 -7.45 3.63
N ILE A 145 -1.10 -7.61 4.38
CA ILE A 145 -1.07 -8.51 5.54
C ILE A 145 -2.07 -8.03 6.59
N LEU A 146 -2.12 -6.72 6.85
CA LEU A 146 -3.10 -6.12 7.76
C LEU A 146 -4.54 -6.39 7.29
N SER A 147 -4.80 -6.27 5.98
CA SER A 147 -6.13 -6.55 5.43
C SER A 147 -6.50 -8.03 5.49
N LEU A 148 -5.56 -8.93 5.20
CA LEU A 148 -5.75 -10.37 5.35
C LEU A 148 -6.05 -10.75 6.80
N MET A 149 -5.26 -10.25 7.76
CA MET A 149 -5.49 -10.52 9.18
C MET A 149 -6.87 -10.07 9.63
N ARG A 150 -7.32 -8.90 9.14
CA ARG A 150 -8.65 -8.37 9.43
C ARG A 150 -9.77 -9.26 8.85
N LEU A 151 -9.58 -9.77 7.63
CA LEU A 151 -10.52 -10.66 6.96
C LEU A 151 -10.60 -12.02 7.66
N PHE A 152 -9.45 -12.63 8.00
CA PHE A 152 -9.39 -13.88 8.75
C PHE A 152 -9.99 -13.76 10.16
N THR A 153 -9.92 -12.58 10.78
CA THR A 153 -10.54 -12.31 12.09
C THR A 153 -12.06 -12.12 12.00
N SER A 154 -12.60 -11.79 10.82
CA SER A 154 -14.04 -11.60 10.60
C SER A 154 -14.81 -12.87 10.23
N GLN A 155 -14.10 -13.98 10.00
CA GLN A 155 -14.64 -15.34 9.80
C GLN A 155 -14.63 -16.12 11.11
#